data_AF-A0A0J9E3T4-F1
#
_entry.id   AF-A0A0J9E3T4-F1
#
_cell.length_a   1.000
_cell.length_b   1.000
_cell.length_c   1.000
_cell.angle_alpha   90.00
_cell.angle_beta   90.00
_cell.angle_gamma   90.00
#
_symmetry.space_group_name_H-M   'P 1'
#
loop_
_entity.id
_entity.type
_entity.pdbx_description
1 polymer ?
#
loop_
_entity_poly.entity_id
_entity_poly.type
_entity_poly.pdbx_seq_one_letter_code
_entity_poly.pdbx_strand_id
1 'polypeptide(L)'
;MDDSFEVGGTNWRGGGQTLVLYKLIESGGKIAVCGAYFNRGNVPGNVDRQLMRGAKLRLNGRTLLNVKYFPRLKDETASVARCKVTSKPWGGDISKTEIRFSRNNFEY
;
A
#
# COMPACT_ATOMS: atom_id res chain seq x y z
N MET A 1 9.08 14.21 -3.77
CA MET A 1 8.01 13.33 -3.25
C MET A 1 7.15 14.21 -2.36
N ASP A 2 5.82 14.11 -2.39
CA ASP A 2 5.00 14.82 -1.40
C ASP A 2 5.19 14.12 -0.05
N ASP A 3 5.73 14.82 0.95
CA ASP A 3 6.11 14.28 2.27
C ASP A 3 4.92 13.73 3.07
N SER A 4 3.70 13.91 2.56
CA SER A 4 2.48 13.40 3.17
C SER A 4 2.15 11.94 2.84
N PHE A 5 2.94 11.26 2.00
CA PHE A 5 2.78 9.84 1.73
C PHE A 5 3.62 8.99 2.68
N GLU A 6 2.95 8.03 3.33
CA GLU A 6 3.61 6.96 4.06
C GLU A 6 4.09 5.87 3.10
N VAL A 7 5.20 5.23 3.49
CA VAL A 7 5.82 4.17 2.70
C VAL A 7 5.84 2.87 3.51
N GLY A 8 5.15 1.86 3.00
CA GLY A 8 5.27 0.47 3.48
C GLY A 8 5.90 -0.39 2.40
N GLY A 9 6.58 -1.48 2.76
CA GLY A 9 7.21 -2.31 1.74
C GLY A 9 7.71 -3.65 2.22
N THR A 10 8.18 -4.45 1.27
CA THR A 10 8.81 -5.74 1.54
C THR A 10 10.00 -5.97 0.61
N ASN A 11 10.99 -6.71 1.12
CA ASN A 11 12.20 -7.04 0.40
C ASN A 11 12.10 -8.48 -0.12
N TRP A 12 12.64 -8.70 -1.31
CA TRP A 12 12.68 -10.01 -1.97
C TRP A 12 14.07 -10.63 -1.80
N ARG A 13 14.12 -11.96 -1.62
CA ARG A 13 15.37 -12.73 -1.71
C ARG A 13 15.89 -12.58 -3.14
N GLY A 14 16.98 -11.84 -3.33
CA GLY A 14 17.48 -11.44 -4.66
C GLY A 14 17.66 -9.93 -4.86
N GLY A 15 17.40 -9.13 -3.82
CA GLY A 15 17.69 -7.68 -3.84
C GLY A 15 16.61 -6.82 -4.50
N GLY A 16 15.48 -7.41 -4.89
CA GLY A 16 14.29 -6.67 -5.28
C GLY A 16 13.55 -6.10 -4.06
N GLN A 17 12.75 -5.07 -4.28
CA GLN A 17 11.87 -4.49 -3.27
C GLN A 17 10.53 -4.10 -3.90
N THR A 18 9.43 -4.33 -3.17
CA THR A 18 8.11 -3.75 -3.48
C THR A 18 7.80 -2.68 -2.44
N LEU A 19 7.59 -1.45 -2.90
CA LEU A 19 7.25 -0.29 -2.09
C LEU A 19 5.83 0.15 -2.40
N VAL A 20 5.05 0.40 -1.36
CA VAL A 20 3.66 0.87 -1.40
C VAL A 20 3.63 2.26 -0.80
N LEU A 21 3.24 3.22 -1.63
CA LEU A 21 3.02 4.61 -1.25
C LEU A 21 1.54 4.78 -0.95
N TYR A 22 1.20 5.31 0.21
CA TYR A 22 -0.19 5.58 0.55
C TYR A 22 -0.36 6.82 1.42
N LYS A 23 -1.56 7.41 1.33
CA LYS A 23 -1.98 8.55 2.13
C LYS A 23 -3.44 8.38 2.53
N LEU A 24 -3.73 8.71 3.78
CA LEU A 24 -5.10 8.84 4.28
C LEU A 24 -5.57 10.28 4.09
N ILE A 25 -6.76 10.46 3.53
CA ILE A 25 -7.40 11.77 3.37
C ILE A 25 -8.85 11.72 3.83
N GLU A 26 -9.37 12.87 4.22
CA GLU A 26 -10.79 13.07 4.50
C GLU A 26 -11.57 13.08 3.19
N SER A 27 -12.71 12.38 3.17
CA SER A 27 -13.66 12.43 2.05
C SER A 27 -15.08 12.13 2.54
N GLY A 28 -15.88 13.18 2.73
CA GLY A 28 -17.30 13.06 3.06
C GLY A 28 -17.55 12.43 4.43
N GLY A 29 -16.77 12.84 5.44
CA GLY A 29 -16.79 12.34 6.80
C GLY A 29 -16.19 10.95 6.97
N LYS A 30 -15.50 10.43 5.95
CA LYS A 30 -14.91 9.07 5.94
C LYS A 30 -13.43 9.11 5.57
N ILE A 31 -12.73 8.05 5.93
CA ILE A 31 -11.34 7.84 5.51
C ILE A 31 -11.33 7.37 4.05
N ALA A 32 -10.67 8.13 3.20
CA ALA A 32 -10.25 7.71 1.87
C ALA A 32 -8.76 7.39 1.86
N VAL A 33 -8.39 6.35 1.11
CA VAL A 33 -7.01 5.90 1.00
C VAL A 33 -6.57 5.98 -0.44
N CYS A 34 -5.62 6.88 -0.69
CA CYS A 34 -4.96 7.06 -1.97
C CYS A 34 -3.61 6.35 -1.93
N GLY A 35 -3.32 5.54 -2.93
CA GLY A 35 -2.02 4.91 -2.98
C GLY A 35 -1.69 4.27 -4.32
N ALA A 36 -0.44 3.86 -4.40
CA ALA A 36 0.18 3.22 -5.54
C ALA A 36 1.33 2.35 -5.04
N TYR A 37 1.90 1.52 -5.92
CA TYR A 37 3.08 0.75 -5.56
C TYR A 37 4.07 0.71 -6.72
N PHE A 38 5.34 0.49 -6.43
CA PHE A 38 6.37 0.31 -7.43
C PHE A 38 7.40 -0.70 -6.95
N ASN A 39 8.16 -1.23 -7.90
CA ASN A 39 9.20 -2.22 -7.61
C ASN A 39 10.56 -1.63 -7.94
N ARG A 40 11.55 -1.93 -7.09
CA ARG A 40 12.97 -1.67 -7.34
C ARG A 40 13.71 -3.00 -7.44
N GLY A 41 14.74 -3.06 -8.28
CA GLY A 41 15.53 -4.28 -8.47
C GLY A 41 14.74 -5.43 -9.10
N ASN A 42 15.17 -6.67 -8.83
CA ASN A 42 14.59 -7.85 -9.46
C ASN A 42 13.38 -8.38 -8.67
N VAL A 43 12.17 -8.07 -9.15
CA VAL A 43 10.91 -8.52 -8.56
C VAL A 43 10.08 -9.29 -9.60
N PRO A 44 9.83 -10.60 -9.39
CA PRO A 44 8.99 -11.39 -10.30
C PRO A 44 7.54 -10.88 -10.35
N GLY A 45 7.10 -10.43 -11.53
CA GLY A 45 5.80 -9.75 -11.70
C GLY A 45 4.56 -10.58 -11.35
N ASN A 46 4.63 -11.92 -11.40
CA ASN A 46 3.53 -12.79 -10.97
C ASN A 46 3.39 -12.85 -9.45
N VAL A 47 4.52 -12.76 -8.76
CA VAL A 47 4.59 -12.88 -7.31
C VAL A 47 4.21 -11.57 -6.65
N ASP A 48 4.64 -10.46 -7.25
CA ASP A 48 4.19 -9.11 -6.94
C ASP A 48 2.67 -8.93 -7.02
N ARG A 49 2.02 -9.41 -8.10
CA ARG A 49 0.55 -9.36 -8.22
C ARG A 49 -0.16 -10.17 -7.14
N GLN A 50 0.38 -11.32 -6.74
CA GLN A 50 -0.17 -12.14 -5.66
C GLN A 50 0.02 -11.48 -4.30
N LEU A 51 1.20 -10.91 -4.06
CA LEU A 51 1.53 -10.13 -2.88
C LEU A 51 0.52 -8.98 -2.70
N MET A 52 0.32 -8.16 -3.74
CA MET A 52 -0.61 -7.03 -3.68
C MET A 52 -2.08 -7.45 -3.51
N ARG A 53 -2.48 -8.63 -4.00
CA ARG A 53 -3.82 -9.18 -3.75
C ARG A 53 -4.06 -9.54 -2.28
N GLY A 54 -3.01 -9.99 -1.59
CA GLY A 54 -3.05 -10.34 -0.17
C GLY A 54 -2.73 -9.18 0.78
N ALA A 55 -2.16 -8.09 0.26
CA ALA A 55 -1.77 -6.92 1.02
C ALA A 55 -2.99 -6.14 1.58
N LYS A 56 -2.87 -5.74 2.84
CA LYS A 56 -3.91 -5.02 3.58
C LYS A 56 -3.31 -3.80 4.24
N LEU A 57 -3.96 -2.65 4.07
CA LEU A 57 -3.68 -1.49 4.91
C LEU A 57 -4.43 -1.68 6.23
N ARG A 58 -3.71 -1.56 7.34
CA ARG A 58 -4.28 -1.63 8.68
C ARG A 58 -4.20 -0.27 9.34
N LEU A 59 -5.23 0.02 10.13
CA LEU A 59 -5.32 1.18 10.99
C LEU A 59 -5.59 0.68 12.40
N ASN A 60 -4.73 1.05 13.36
CA ASN A 60 -4.81 0.60 14.76
C ASN A 60 -4.92 -0.93 14.88
N GLY A 61 -4.13 -1.67 14.10
CA GLY A 61 -4.13 -3.14 14.08
C GLY A 61 -5.37 -3.78 13.45
N ARG A 62 -6.33 -3.02 12.91
CA ARG A 62 -7.51 -3.55 12.21
C ARG A 62 -7.38 -3.31 10.72
N THR A 63 -7.87 -4.24 9.89
CA THR A 63 -7.85 -4.06 8.44
C THR A 63 -8.76 -2.89 8.07
N LEU A 64 -8.19 -1.87 7.43
CA LEU A 64 -8.93 -0.75 6.88
C LEU A 64 -9.40 -1.07 5.46
N LEU A 65 -8.50 -1.62 4.63
CA LEU A 65 -8.82 -2.07 3.27
C LEU A 65 -7.79 -3.05 2.70
N ASN A 66 -8.15 -3.69 1.58
CA ASN A 66 -7.23 -4.42 0.74
C ASN A 66 -6.69 -3.50 -0.38
N VAL A 67 -5.37 -3.44 -0.55
CA VAL A 67 -4.68 -2.51 -1.47
C VAL A 67 -4.51 -3.05 -2.90
N LYS A 68 -5.16 -4.17 -3.26
CA LYS A 68 -5.12 -4.79 -4.60
C LYS A 68 -5.45 -3.88 -5.78
N TYR A 69 -6.09 -2.73 -5.53
CA TYR A 69 -6.50 -1.78 -6.55
C TYR A 69 -5.48 -0.66 -6.79
N PHE A 70 -4.43 -0.59 -5.97
CA PHE A 70 -3.34 0.36 -6.17
C PHE A 70 -2.68 0.06 -7.52
N PRO A 71 -2.50 1.08 -8.38
CA PRO A 71 -1.82 0.90 -9.63
C PRO A 71 -0.32 0.71 -9.38
N ARG A 72 0.30 -0.07 -10.28
CA ARG A 72 1.75 -0.15 -10.35
C ARG A 72 2.30 1.09 -11.06
N LEU A 73 3.25 1.76 -10.44
CA LEU A 73 4.02 2.84 -11.03
C LEU A 73 5.31 2.28 -11.64
N LYS A 74 5.88 3.03 -12.59
CA LYS A 74 7.20 2.71 -13.17
C LYS A 74 8.34 3.05 -12.21
N ASP A 75 8.14 4.08 -11.41
CA ASP A 75 9.09 4.61 -10.44
C ASP A 75 8.32 5.18 -9.23
N GLU A 76 9.00 5.92 -8.37
CA GLU A 76 8.44 6.52 -7.15
C GLU A 76 7.52 7.73 -7.40
N THR A 77 7.24 8.08 -8.66
CA THR A 77 6.34 9.21 -8.95
C THR A 77 4.88 8.87 -8.65
N ALA A 78 4.35 9.47 -7.58
CA ALA A 78 2.98 9.28 -7.10
C ALA A 78 1.88 9.88 -7.99
N SER A 79 2.19 10.25 -9.23
CA SER A 79 1.29 10.97 -10.17
C SER A 79 0.03 10.18 -10.55
N VAL A 80 -0.04 8.88 -10.25
CA VAL A 80 -1.17 8.00 -10.61
C VAL A 80 -1.81 7.32 -9.40
N ALA A 81 -1.71 7.88 -8.19
CA ALA A 81 -2.34 7.29 -7.00
C ALA A 81 -3.85 7.10 -7.19
N ARG A 82 -4.38 5.91 -6.86
CA ARG A 82 -5.83 5.66 -6.87
C ARG A 82 -6.39 5.74 -5.47
N CYS A 83 -7.47 6.50 -5.32
CA CYS A 83 -8.17 6.69 -4.07
C CYS A 83 -9.37 5.75 -3.94
N LYS A 84 -9.59 5.22 -2.73
CA LYS A 84 -10.81 4.51 -2.38
C LYS A 84 -11.33 4.96 -1.03
N VAL A 85 -12.61 5.33 -1.01
CA VAL A 85 -13.32 5.67 0.22
C VAL A 85 -13.62 4.39 0.98
N THR A 86 -13.35 4.39 2.29
CA THR A 86 -13.67 3.28 3.20
C THR A 86 -14.98 3.55 3.93
N SER A 87 -15.48 2.55 4.67
CA SER A 87 -16.64 2.73 5.56
C SER A 87 -16.27 3.34 6.92
N LYS A 88 -14.99 3.62 7.19
CA LYS A 88 -14.54 4.15 8.48
C LYS A 88 -14.74 5.67 8.54
N PRO A 89 -15.31 6.21 9.64
CA PRO A 89 -15.45 7.64 9.81
C PRO A 89 -14.08 8.31 9.87
N TRP A 90 -14.02 9.53 9.35
CA TRP A 90 -12.89 10.43 9.57
C TRP A 90 -12.97 11.00 10.98
N GLY A 91 -11.83 11.15 11.64
CA GLY A 91 -11.76 11.55 13.05
C GLY A 91 -11.48 10.35 13.96
N GLY A 92 -10.35 10.42 14.65
CA GLY A 92 -9.77 9.36 15.46
C GLY A 92 -8.25 9.36 15.34
N ASP A 93 -7.58 8.52 16.13
CA ASP A 93 -6.13 8.35 16.03
C ASP A 93 -5.79 7.60 14.72
N ILE A 94 -5.31 8.35 13.73
CA ILE A 94 -4.81 7.83 12.45
C ILE A 94 -3.29 7.62 12.44
N SER A 95 -2.61 7.79 13.58
CA SER A 95 -1.14 7.76 13.66
C SER A 95 -0.53 6.37 13.48
N LYS A 96 -1.32 5.30 13.62
CA LYS A 96 -0.84 3.90 13.51
C LYS A 96 -1.42 3.22 12.29
N THR A 97 -0.82 3.54 11.16
CA THR A 97 -1.06 2.93 9.85
C THR A 97 0.10 2.04 9.45
N GLU A 98 -0.22 0.87 8.91
CA GLU A 98 0.81 -0.04 8.38
C GLU A 98 0.26 -0.85 7.21
N ILE A 99 1.11 -1.10 6.20
CA ILE A 99 0.83 -2.09 5.17
C ILE A 99 1.29 -3.45 5.66
N ARG A 100 0.36 -4.40 5.75
CA ARG A 100 0.67 -5.79 6.04
C ARG A 100 0.50 -6.63 4.79
N PHE A 101 1.60 -7.21 4.35
CA PHE A 101 1.60 -8.25 3.35
C PHE A 101 1.22 -9.58 4.00
N SER A 102 0.32 -10.35 3.39
CA SER A 102 0.14 -11.75 3.75
C SER A 102 1.47 -12.45 3.53
N ARG A 103 2.07 -13.01 4.59
CA ARG A 103 3.29 -13.82 4.49
C ARG A 103 2.99 -15.00 3.58
N ASN A 104 3.30 -14.86 2.31
CA ASN A 104 3.58 -15.99 1.47
C ASN A 104 5.10 -16.08 1.44
N ASN A 105 5.64 -17.21 1.89
CA ASN A 105 7.03 -17.59 1.65
C ASN A 105 7.23 -17.59 0.14
N PHE A 106 7.60 -16.44 -0.42
CA PHE A 106 8.01 -16.34 -1.81
C PHE A 106 9.48 -16.71 -1.84
N GLU A 107 9.75 -18.00 -1.60
CA GLU A 107 11.03 -18.61 -1.86
C GLU A 107 11.07 -18.90 -3.37
N TYR A 108 12.02 -18.27 -4.04
CA TYR A 108 12.54 -18.70 -5.34
C TYR A 108 13.87 -19.39 -5.12
#